data_AF-A0A341B2M6-F1
#
_entry.id   AF-A0A341B2M6-F1
#
_cell.length_a   1.000
_cell.length_b   1.000
_cell.length_c   1.000
_cell.angle_alpha   90.00
_cell.angle_beta   90.00
_cell.angle_gamma   90.00
#
_symmetry.space_group_name_H-M   'P 1'
#
loop_
_entity.id
_entity.type
_entity.pdbx_description
1 polymer ?
#
loop_
_entity_poly.entity_id
_entity_poly.type
_entity_poly.pdbx_seq_one_letter_code
_entity_poly.pdbx_strand_id
1 'polypeptide(L)'
;MLDLCAVSNAALARVLRQLSDVARHACSLFQELESDIQLTHRRVWALQGKLGGVQRVLGTLDPKQEAVPVSNLDIESKLSVYYRAPWHQQRNIFLPATRPPCVEELHRHARQSLQALRREHRSRSDRREQRAAAPLSVVAPPLPAYPPAHSQRRRELKDRHFLTVSLMARRQPCTCSAGSMSGSWASVSLLLLKETGLPERANHGHLKTEFFPFHS
;
A
#
# COMPACT_ATOMS: atom_id res chain seq x y z
N MET A 1 -25.15 -8.67 42.53
CA MET A 1 -25.93 -7.90 41.54
C MET A 1 -24.97 -6.86 40.95
N LEU A 2 -24.62 -6.95 39.66
CA LEU A 2 -23.77 -5.94 39.03
C LEU A 2 -24.57 -4.65 38.89
N ASP A 3 -24.01 -3.52 39.29
CA ASP A 3 -24.62 -2.20 39.17
C ASP A 3 -24.78 -1.83 37.69
N LEU A 4 -26.01 -1.53 37.26
CA LEU A 4 -26.36 -1.19 35.88
C LEU A 4 -25.54 0.00 35.38
N CYS A 5 -25.26 0.96 36.27
CA CYS A 5 -24.43 2.13 35.98
C CYS A 5 -22.99 1.72 35.62
N ALA A 6 -22.40 0.77 36.35
CA ALA A 6 -21.06 0.29 36.08
C ALA A 6 -20.97 -0.44 34.73
N VAL A 7 -21.98 -1.26 34.39
CA VAL A 7 -22.04 -1.95 33.09
C VAL A 7 -22.24 -0.97 31.94
N SER A 8 -23.13 0.01 32.09
CA SER A 8 -23.38 1.06 31.10
C SER A 8 -22.12 1.90 30.83
N ASN A 9 -21.45 2.38 31.88
CA ASN A 9 -20.22 3.15 31.77
C ASN A 9 -19.10 2.33 31.10
N ALA A 10 -18.97 1.05 31.44
CA ALA A 10 -18.01 0.16 30.79
C ALA A 10 -18.33 -0.08 29.31
N ALA A 11 -19.61 -0.22 28.95
CA ALA A 11 -20.04 -0.35 27.56
C ALA A 11 -19.76 0.93 26.76
N LEU A 12 -20.12 2.11 27.30
CA LEU A 12 -19.83 3.41 26.69
C LEU A 12 -18.33 3.61 26.50
N ALA A 13 -17.51 3.28 27.50
CA ALA A 13 -16.05 3.37 27.38
C ALA A 13 -15.49 2.47 26.27
N ARG A 14 -16.06 1.27 26.06
CA ARG A 14 -15.69 0.39 24.94
C ARG A 14 -16.08 1.00 23.60
N VAL A 15 -17.30 1.55 23.49
CA VAL A 15 -17.77 2.20 22.26
C VAL A 15 -16.91 3.41 21.91
N LEU A 16 -16.58 4.27 22.88
CA LEU A 16 -15.69 5.42 22.66
C LEU A 16 -14.29 4.99 22.20
N ARG A 17 -13.75 3.89 22.75
CA ARG A 17 -12.49 3.32 22.29
C ARG A 17 -12.59 2.80 20.85
N GLN A 18 -13.67 2.08 20.52
CA GLN A 18 -13.92 1.60 19.16
C GLN A 18 -14.02 2.75 18.15
N LEU A 19 -14.76 3.82 18.48
CA LEU A 19 -14.86 5.00 17.63
C LEU A 19 -13.50 5.69 17.45
N SER A 20 -12.70 5.78 18.52
CA SER A 20 -11.34 6.33 18.44
C SER A 20 -10.44 5.50 17.53
N ASP A 21 -10.55 4.17 17.60
CA ASP A 21 -9.81 3.27 16.73
C ASP A 21 -10.26 3.43 15.26
N VAL A 22 -11.56 3.49 14.99
CA VAL A 22 -12.09 3.72 13.63
C VAL A 22 -11.61 5.06 13.07
N ALA A 23 -11.68 6.13 13.85
CA ALA A 23 -11.21 7.45 13.45
C ALA A 23 -9.72 7.42 13.09
N ARG A 24 -8.89 6.74 13.90
CA ARG A 24 -7.45 6.56 13.61
C ARG A 24 -7.22 5.83 12.28
N HIS A 25 -7.96 4.76 12.02
CA HIS A 25 -7.85 4.02 10.75
C HIS A 25 -8.30 4.88 9.55
N ALA A 26 -9.39 5.63 9.69
CA ALA A 26 -9.84 6.55 8.65
C ALA A 26 -8.76 7.61 8.33
N CYS A 27 -8.12 8.18 9.35
CA CYS A 27 -6.99 9.10 9.15
C CYS A 27 -5.84 8.47 8.37
N SER A 28 -5.45 7.22 8.67
CA SER A 28 -4.41 6.50 7.91
C SER A 28 -4.78 6.35 6.43
N LEU A 29 -6.03 5.97 6.15
CA LEU A 29 -6.50 5.82 4.76
C LEU A 29 -6.48 7.15 4.01
N PHE A 30 -6.91 8.24 4.65
CA PHE A 30 -6.88 9.55 4.00
C PHE A 30 -5.45 10.02 3.72
N GLN A 31 -4.49 9.73 4.61
CA GLN A 31 -3.08 10.04 4.38
C GLN A 31 -2.48 9.24 3.20
N GLU A 32 -2.83 7.96 3.08
CA GLU A 32 -2.42 7.13 1.94
C GLU A 32 -2.98 7.69 0.63
N LEU A 33 -4.28 8.00 0.59
CA LEU A 33 -4.92 8.60 -0.58
C LEU A 33 -4.34 9.97 -0.94
N GLU A 34 -4.08 10.81 0.06
CA GLU A 34 -3.44 12.10 -0.14
C GLU A 34 -2.06 11.93 -0.81
N SER A 35 -1.25 10.98 -0.34
CA SER A 35 0.07 10.72 -0.90
C SER A 35 0.00 10.31 -2.39
N ASP A 36 -0.97 9.47 -2.76
CA ASP A 36 -1.18 9.01 -4.14
C ASP A 36 -1.71 10.13 -5.04
N ILE A 37 -2.62 10.96 -4.52
CA ILE A 37 -3.13 12.15 -5.23
C ILE A 37 -2.00 13.13 -5.48
N GLN A 38 -1.15 13.39 -4.48
CA GLN A 38 -0.01 14.30 -4.62
C GLN A 38 1.01 13.78 -5.63
N LEU A 39 1.31 12.47 -5.63
CA LEU A 39 2.18 11.85 -6.61
C LEU A 39 1.60 11.96 -8.03
N THR A 40 0.31 11.71 -8.18
CA THR A 40 -0.39 11.82 -9.47
C THR A 40 -0.42 13.26 -9.95
N HIS A 41 -0.71 14.21 -9.07
CA HIS A 41 -0.69 15.64 -9.37
C HIS A 41 0.68 16.10 -9.89
N ARG A 42 1.77 15.71 -9.22
CA ARG A 42 3.14 16.00 -9.68
C ARG A 42 3.41 15.43 -11.07
N ARG A 43 2.97 14.20 -11.34
CA ARG A 43 3.13 13.56 -12.65
C ARG A 43 2.33 14.28 -13.73
N VAL A 44 1.08 14.64 -13.45
CA VAL A 44 0.22 15.40 -14.37
C VAL A 44 0.83 16.77 -14.66
N TRP A 45 1.31 17.48 -13.63
CA TRP A 45 1.97 18.77 -13.80
C TRP A 45 3.21 18.68 -14.67
N ALA A 46 4.07 17.67 -14.42
CA ALA A 46 5.25 17.43 -15.25
C ALA A 46 4.87 17.10 -16.70
N LEU A 47 3.80 16.34 -16.92
CA LEU A 47 3.28 16.05 -18.26
C LEU A 47 2.72 17.29 -18.95
N GLN A 48 1.99 18.15 -18.24
CA GLN A 48 1.48 19.41 -18.77
C GLN A 48 2.62 20.33 -19.22
N GLY A 49 3.68 20.45 -18.41
CA GLY A 49 4.88 21.20 -18.79
C GLY A 49 5.55 20.64 -20.06
N LYS A 50 5.69 19.32 -20.16
CA LYS A 50 6.22 18.64 -21.36
C LYS A 50 5.34 18.88 -22.58
N LEU A 51 4.02 18.77 -22.42
CA LEU A 51 3.07 19.01 -23.51
C LEU A 51 3.14 20.45 -24.00
N GLY A 52 3.20 21.43 -23.09
CA GLY A 52 3.39 22.84 -23.47
C GLY A 52 4.71 23.08 -24.21
N GLY A 53 5.79 22.41 -23.79
CA GLY A 53 7.07 22.42 -24.51
C GLY A 53 6.94 21.86 -25.93
N VAL A 54 6.34 20.67 -26.08
CA VAL A 54 6.09 20.05 -27.39
C VAL A 54 5.21 20.93 -28.27
N GLN A 55 4.15 21.53 -27.72
CA GLN A 55 3.25 22.40 -28.44
C GLN A 55 3.96 23.67 -28.95
N ARG A 56 4.89 24.24 -28.17
CA ARG A 56 5.74 25.34 -28.65
C ARG A 56 6.62 24.93 -29.82
N VAL A 57 7.27 23.77 -29.74
CA VAL A 57 8.13 23.28 -30.83
C VAL A 57 7.30 23.02 -32.10
N LEU A 58 6.15 22.37 -31.97
CA LEU A 58 5.21 22.15 -33.07
C LEU A 58 4.73 23.46 -33.69
N GLY A 59 4.51 24.50 -32.88
CA GLY A 59 4.14 25.82 -33.39
C GLY A 59 5.25 26.53 -34.18
N THR A 60 6.51 26.13 -34.02
CA THR A 60 7.67 26.71 -34.74
C THR A 60 8.11 25.90 -35.96
N LEU A 61 7.64 24.66 -36.11
CA LEU A 61 7.98 23.79 -37.23
C LEU A 61 7.16 24.16 -38.47
N ASP A 62 7.84 24.46 -39.58
CA ASP A 62 7.20 24.68 -40.89
C ASP A 62 7.32 23.41 -41.75
N PRO A 63 6.20 22.71 -42.05
CA PRO A 63 6.23 21.47 -42.82
C PRO A 63 6.74 21.63 -44.26
N LYS A 64 6.84 22.87 -44.78
CA LYS A 64 7.42 23.14 -46.10
C LYS A 64 8.94 23.31 -46.10
N GLN A 65 9.52 23.61 -44.93
CA GLN A 65 10.97 23.80 -44.76
C GLN A 65 11.65 22.53 -44.25
N GLU A 66 10.89 21.60 -43.65
CA GLU A 66 11.38 20.32 -43.17
C GLU A 66 11.69 19.38 -44.36
N ALA A 67 12.95 19.29 -44.76
CA ALA A 67 13.39 18.39 -45.82
C ALA A 67 13.22 16.94 -45.36
N VAL A 68 12.29 16.19 -45.96
CA VAL A 68 12.17 14.75 -45.75
C VAL A 68 13.42 14.09 -46.34
N PRO A 69 14.31 13.50 -45.52
CA PRO A 69 15.47 12.83 -46.06
C PRO A 69 14.99 11.65 -46.90
N VAL A 70 15.24 11.70 -48.21
CA VAL A 70 15.09 10.55 -49.10
C VAL A 70 16.28 9.63 -48.86
N SER A 71 16.38 9.06 -47.65
CA SER A 71 17.45 8.14 -47.29
C SER A 71 17.11 6.72 -47.73
N ASN A 72 18.12 6.00 -48.23
CA ASN A 72 18.00 4.57 -48.49
C ASN A 72 17.69 3.84 -47.17
N LEU A 73 16.67 2.97 -47.17
CA LEU A 73 16.29 2.12 -46.04
C LEU A 73 17.49 1.33 -45.47
N ASP A 74 18.47 0.98 -46.31
CA ASP A 74 19.71 0.28 -45.92
C ASP A 74 20.69 1.13 -45.09
N ILE A 75 20.60 2.46 -45.20
CA ILE A 75 21.42 3.42 -44.43
C ILE A 75 20.69 3.75 -43.12
N GLU A 76 19.37 3.92 -43.18
CA GLU A 76 18.54 4.19 -42.01
C GLU A 76 18.43 2.96 -41.09
N SER A 77 18.45 1.74 -41.63
CA SER A 77 18.52 0.48 -40.87
C SER A 77 19.82 0.32 -40.06
N LYS A 78 20.89 1.04 -40.45
CA LYS A 78 22.17 1.08 -39.73
C LYS A 78 22.20 2.14 -38.63
N LEU A 79 21.19 3.02 -38.55
CA LEU A 79 21.00 3.91 -37.40
C LEU A 79 20.53 3.07 -36.21
N SER A 80 21.51 2.62 -35.42
CA SER A 80 21.35 1.61 -34.37
C SER A 80 20.47 2.00 -33.17
N VAL A 81 19.95 3.24 -33.10
CA VAL A 81 19.22 3.75 -31.94
C VAL A 81 17.84 4.27 -32.35
N TYR A 82 16.88 3.35 -32.42
CA TYR A 82 15.47 3.69 -32.54
C TYR A 82 14.86 4.04 -31.19
N TYR A 83 13.81 4.88 -31.22
CA TYR A 83 13.01 5.14 -30.02
C TYR A 83 12.43 3.82 -29.47
N ARG A 84 12.70 3.55 -28.20
CA ARG A 84 12.14 2.41 -27.48
C ARG A 84 11.37 2.90 -26.27
N ALA A 85 10.05 2.70 -26.29
CA ALA A 85 9.25 2.96 -25.11
C ALA A 85 9.67 2.00 -23.97
N PRO A 86 9.95 2.51 -22.76
CA PRO A 86 10.37 1.68 -21.66
C PRO A 86 9.21 0.80 -21.18
N TRP A 87 9.39 -0.52 -21.22
CA TRP A 87 8.40 -1.49 -20.77
C TRP A 87 8.67 -1.86 -19.30
N HIS A 88 7.81 -1.42 -18.39
CA HIS A 88 7.96 -1.69 -16.95
C HIS A 88 6.89 -2.67 -16.48
N GLN A 89 7.30 -3.90 -16.13
CA GLN A 89 6.44 -4.90 -15.52
C GLN A 89 6.66 -4.92 -14.00
N GLN A 90 5.64 -4.65 -13.21
CA GLN A 90 5.72 -4.84 -11.76
C GLN A 90 5.81 -6.33 -11.44
N ARG A 91 6.86 -6.71 -10.72
CA ARG A 91 7.09 -8.07 -10.20
C ARG A 91 7.32 -7.99 -8.70
N ASN A 92 7.08 -9.10 -8.00
CA ASN A 92 7.28 -9.19 -6.55
C ASN A 92 6.44 -8.16 -5.79
N ILE A 93 5.15 -8.05 -6.11
CA ILE A 93 4.23 -7.09 -5.47
C ILE A 93 3.94 -7.49 -4.01
N PHE A 94 4.09 -8.77 -3.67
CA PHE A 94 3.83 -9.31 -2.34
C PHE A 94 5.12 -9.51 -1.56
N LEU A 95 5.81 -8.42 -1.25
CA LEU A 95 6.97 -8.42 -0.36
C LEU A 95 6.56 -7.92 1.03
N PRO A 96 7.27 -8.30 2.10
CA PRO A 96 7.06 -7.71 3.42
C PRO A 96 7.19 -6.18 3.40
N ALA A 97 8.09 -5.64 2.56
CA ALA A 97 8.29 -4.19 2.41
C ALA A 97 7.12 -3.46 1.73
N THR A 98 6.30 -4.15 0.93
CA THR A 98 5.11 -3.59 0.26
C THR A 98 3.83 -3.89 1.02
N ARG A 99 3.94 -4.43 2.24
CA ARG A 99 2.78 -4.77 3.05
C ARG A 99 2.12 -3.49 3.58
N PRO A 100 0.79 -3.34 3.48
CA PRO A 100 0.08 -2.22 4.06
C PRO A 100 0.23 -2.17 5.60
N PRO A 101 0.27 -0.97 6.22
CA PRO A 101 0.46 -0.81 7.65
C PRO A 101 -0.54 -1.60 8.51
N CYS A 102 -1.82 -1.62 8.11
CA CYS A 102 -2.87 -2.36 8.83
C CYS A 102 -2.63 -3.88 8.84
N VAL A 103 -2.09 -4.43 7.74
CA VAL A 103 -1.76 -5.85 7.62
C VAL A 103 -0.47 -6.17 8.36
N GLU A 104 0.51 -5.25 8.39
CA GLU A 104 1.73 -5.41 9.18
C GLU A 104 1.42 -5.49 10.69
N GLU A 105 0.53 -4.62 11.17
CA GLU A 105 0.09 -4.63 12.56
C GLU A 105 -0.63 -5.94 12.92
N LEU A 106 -1.53 -6.43 12.06
CA LEU A 106 -2.17 -7.73 12.23
C LEU A 106 -1.15 -8.88 12.24
N HIS A 107 -0.17 -8.83 11.34
CA HIS A 107 0.90 -9.82 11.26
C HIS A 107 1.74 -9.84 12.56
N ARG A 108 2.09 -8.66 13.07
CA ARG A 108 2.82 -8.49 14.34
C ARG A 108 2.04 -9.08 15.51
N HIS A 109 0.75 -8.76 15.62
CA HIS A 109 -0.11 -9.27 16.68
C HIS A 109 -0.26 -10.80 16.63
N ALA A 110 -0.48 -11.36 15.43
CA ALA A 110 -0.56 -12.80 15.23
C ALA A 110 0.75 -13.50 15.62
N ARG A 111 1.90 -12.93 15.24
CA ARG A 111 3.22 -13.45 15.61
C ARG A 111 3.45 -13.45 17.11
N GLN A 112 3.08 -12.38 17.80
CA GLN A 112 3.18 -12.28 19.27
C GLN A 112 2.25 -13.28 19.97
N SER A 113 1.00 -13.37 19.52
CA SER A 113 0.00 -14.32 20.05
C SER A 113 0.47 -15.76 19.93
N LEU A 114 1.02 -16.11 18.76
CA LEU A 114 1.55 -17.45 18.50
C LEU A 114 2.79 -17.76 19.36
N GLN A 115 3.64 -16.76 19.62
CA GLN A 115 4.75 -16.90 20.56
C GLN A 115 4.26 -17.12 22.00
N ALA A 116 3.25 -16.38 22.45
CA ALA A 116 2.65 -16.54 23.77
C ALA A 116 2.07 -17.95 23.95
N LEU A 117 1.30 -18.42 22.97
CA LEU A 117 0.73 -19.77 22.98
C LEU A 117 1.81 -20.86 23.06
N ARG A 118 2.90 -20.71 22.31
CA ARG A 118 4.04 -21.64 22.35
C ARG A 118 4.71 -21.66 23.73
N ARG A 119 4.84 -20.52 24.40
CA ARG A 119 5.40 -20.43 25.75
C ARG A 119 4.49 -21.08 26.79
N GLU A 120 3.18 -20.86 26.69
CA GLU A 120 2.19 -21.50 27.56
C GLU A 120 2.18 -23.03 27.40
N HIS A 121 2.27 -23.53 26.17
CA HIS A 121 2.35 -24.97 25.94
C HIS A 121 3.60 -25.59 26.57
N ARG A 122 4.75 -24.91 26.46
CA ARG A 122 6.00 -25.35 27.12
C ARG A 122 5.84 -25.36 28.64
N SER A 123 5.36 -24.28 29.24
CA SER A 123 5.19 -24.22 30.70
C SER A 123 4.19 -25.25 31.23
N ARG A 124 3.14 -25.58 30.47
CA ARG A 124 2.21 -26.67 30.79
C ARG A 124 2.87 -28.04 30.68
N SER A 125 3.69 -28.28 29.66
CA SER A 125 4.46 -29.52 29.51
C SER A 125 5.42 -29.69 30.69
N ASP A 126 6.20 -28.66 30.99
CA ASP A 126 7.17 -28.67 32.10
C ASP A 126 6.47 -28.97 33.43
N ARG A 127 5.34 -28.31 33.72
CA ARG A 127 4.53 -28.59 34.92
C ARG A 127 4.00 -30.02 34.97
N ARG A 128 3.66 -30.60 33.82
CA ARG A 128 3.19 -32.00 33.74
C ARG A 128 4.32 -32.98 33.97
N GLU A 129 5.49 -32.73 33.39
CA GLU A 129 6.71 -33.53 33.61
C GLU A 129 7.17 -33.45 35.07
N GLN A 130 7.10 -32.27 35.69
CA GLN A 130 7.48 -32.09 37.10
C GLN A 130 6.51 -32.78 38.08
N ARG A 131 5.22 -32.90 37.71
CA ARG A 131 4.24 -33.74 38.43
C ARG A 131 4.43 -35.24 38.19
N ALA A 132 4.90 -35.65 37.00
CA ALA A 132 5.19 -37.05 36.70
C ALA A 132 6.54 -37.51 37.27
N ALA A 133 7.48 -36.58 37.48
CA ALA A 133 8.78 -36.81 38.12
C ALA A 133 8.73 -36.63 39.66
N ALA A 134 7.58 -36.27 40.23
CA ALA A 134 7.37 -36.40 41.67
C ALA A 134 7.40 -37.89 42.02
N PRO A 135 8.20 -38.34 43.02
CA PRO A 135 8.32 -39.74 43.34
C PRO A 135 7.02 -40.24 43.97
N LEU A 136 6.10 -40.76 43.14
CA LEU A 136 5.08 -41.65 43.63
C LEU A 136 5.78 -42.96 43.96
N SER A 137 5.98 -43.21 45.26
CA SER A 137 6.43 -44.48 45.80
C SER A 137 5.35 -45.55 45.55
N VAL A 138 5.20 -45.97 44.30
CA VAL A 138 4.45 -47.15 43.92
C VAL A 138 5.48 -48.21 43.58
N VAL A 139 5.67 -49.14 44.51
CA VAL A 139 6.35 -50.41 44.26
C VAL A 139 5.45 -51.18 43.29
N ALA A 140 5.73 -51.09 42.00
CA ALA A 140 5.12 -51.93 40.98
C ALA A 140 6.13 -53.05 40.59
N PRO A 141 5.71 -54.32 40.53
CA PRO A 141 6.59 -55.43 40.14
C PRO A 141 7.05 -55.30 38.68
N PRO A 142 8.26 -55.78 38.32
CA PRO A 142 8.78 -55.64 36.96
C PRO A 142 7.99 -56.54 36.00
N LEU A 143 7.39 -55.93 34.98
CA LEU A 143 6.78 -56.66 33.86
C LEU A 143 7.86 -57.00 32.81
N PRO A 144 7.75 -58.15 32.12
CA PRO A 144 8.70 -58.59 31.10
C PRO A 144 8.70 -57.67 29.87
N ALA A 145 9.90 -57.40 29.35
CA ALA A 145 10.13 -56.50 28.23
C ALA A 145 9.52 -57.03 26.93
N TYR A 146 8.51 -56.31 26.41
CA TYR A 146 8.09 -56.41 25.02
C TYR A 146 8.68 -55.25 24.22
N PRO A 147 9.15 -55.48 22.98
CA PRO A 147 9.70 -54.42 22.15
C PRO A 147 8.59 -53.45 21.69
N PRO A 148 8.84 -52.13 21.69
CA PRO A 148 7.82 -51.16 21.29
C PRO A 148 7.62 -51.19 19.77
N ALA A 149 6.44 -51.64 19.35
CA ALA A 149 5.95 -51.39 18.00
C ALA A 149 5.56 -49.91 17.84
N HIS A 150 5.98 -49.34 16.71
CA HIS A 150 5.38 -48.16 16.07
C HIS A 150 5.76 -46.76 16.60
N SER A 151 6.82 -46.19 16.02
CA SER A 151 7.10 -44.74 16.07
C SER A 151 7.48 -44.13 14.71
N GLN A 152 6.94 -44.64 13.60
CA GLN A 152 7.21 -44.06 12.27
C GLN A 152 6.07 -43.20 11.69
N ARG A 153 4.82 -43.32 12.18
CA ARG A 153 3.66 -42.65 11.54
C ARG A 153 3.34 -41.25 12.07
N ARG A 154 4.34 -40.44 12.44
CA ARG A 154 4.11 -39.03 12.87
C ARG A 154 5.13 -38.03 12.34
N ARG A 155 5.79 -38.36 11.22
CA ARG A 155 6.80 -37.49 10.59
C ARG A 155 6.49 -37.08 9.14
N GLU A 156 5.26 -37.27 8.67
CA GLU A 156 4.85 -36.93 7.29
C GLU A 156 3.79 -35.84 7.17
N LEU A 157 3.34 -35.25 8.29
CA LEU A 157 2.37 -34.14 8.28
C LEU A 157 3.00 -32.77 8.56
N LYS A 158 4.28 -32.61 8.20
CA LYS A 158 5.02 -31.35 8.37
C LYS A 158 5.77 -30.96 7.10
N ASP A 159 5.15 -31.17 5.93
CA ASP A 159 5.73 -30.65 4.68
C ASP A 159 4.72 -30.38 3.54
N ARG A 160 3.42 -30.27 3.85
CA ARG A 160 2.37 -30.04 2.82
C ARG A 160 1.34 -28.97 3.13
N HIS A 161 1.78 -27.87 3.74
CA HIS A 161 0.97 -26.65 3.77
C HIS A 161 1.82 -25.42 3.43
N PHE A 162 2.46 -25.45 2.27
CA PHE A 162 2.66 -24.24 1.48
C PHE A 162 1.53 -24.22 0.45
N LEU A 163 0.58 -23.30 0.66
CA LEU A 163 -0.51 -23.06 -0.27
C LEU A 163 0.07 -22.62 -1.61
N THR A 164 0.06 -23.52 -2.58
CA THR A 164 0.16 -23.17 -3.99
C THR A 164 -1.07 -22.36 -4.35
N VAL A 165 -0.97 -21.03 -4.32
CA VAL A 165 -1.94 -20.17 -5.00
C VAL A 165 -1.65 -20.28 -6.49
N SER A 166 -2.32 -21.24 -7.14
CA SER A 166 -2.33 -21.37 -8.59
C SER A 166 -3.12 -20.20 -9.19
N LEU A 167 -2.46 -19.08 -9.46
CA LEU A 167 -2.94 -18.10 -10.43
C LEU A 167 -2.82 -18.75 -11.81
N MET A 168 -3.95 -19.21 -12.35
CA MET A 168 -4.06 -19.57 -13.76
C MET A 168 -3.75 -18.34 -14.61
N ALA A 169 -2.48 -18.16 -14.98
CA ALA A 169 -2.08 -17.29 -16.05
C ALA A 169 -2.47 -17.95 -17.38
N ARG A 170 -3.77 -17.88 -17.73
CA ARG A 170 -4.18 -18.02 -19.13
C ARG A 170 -3.63 -16.81 -19.88
N ARG A 171 -2.53 -17.04 -20.57
CA ARG A 171 -2.01 -16.18 -21.63
C ARG A 171 -3.07 -16.07 -22.72
N GLN A 172 -3.58 -14.87 -22.96
CA GLN A 172 -4.10 -14.52 -24.28
C GLN A 172 -3.75 -13.04 -24.56
N PRO A 173 -3.30 -12.70 -25.78
CA PRO A 173 -2.95 -11.33 -26.14
C PRO A 173 -4.22 -10.56 -26.51
N CYS A 174 -4.52 -9.50 -25.78
CA CYS A 174 -5.61 -8.58 -26.12
C CYS A 174 -5.06 -7.46 -27.01
N THR A 175 -5.47 -7.47 -28.27
CA THR A 175 -5.30 -6.37 -29.21
C THR A 175 -6.15 -5.16 -28.81
N CYS A 176 -5.58 -3.99 -29.07
CA CYS A 176 -6.05 -2.62 -28.93
C CYS A 176 -7.56 -2.37 -29.14
N SER A 177 -8.14 -1.45 -28.35
CA SER A 177 -9.02 -0.41 -28.89
C SER A 177 -9.14 0.78 -27.94
N ALA A 178 -9.06 1.98 -28.53
CA ALA A 178 -9.27 3.26 -27.88
C ALA A 178 -10.73 3.39 -27.45
N GLY A 179 -10.96 3.42 -26.14
CA GLY A 179 -12.24 3.76 -25.54
C GLY A 179 -12.23 5.21 -25.08
N SER A 180 -13.04 6.04 -25.75
CA SER A 180 -13.39 7.40 -25.33
C SER A 180 -13.94 7.37 -23.89
N MET A 181 -13.24 7.99 -22.94
CA MET A 181 -13.78 8.23 -21.60
C MET A 181 -14.25 9.68 -21.50
N SER A 182 -15.49 9.92 -21.92
CA SER A 182 -16.31 11.01 -21.40
C SER A 182 -16.71 10.65 -19.97
N GLY A 183 -15.95 11.15 -18.99
CA GLY A 183 -16.24 11.01 -17.57
C GLY A 183 -15.96 12.34 -16.88
N SER A 184 -16.95 12.90 -16.22
CA SER A 184 -16.91 14.19 -15.55
C SER A 184 -15.87 14.21 -14.41
N TRP A 185 -14.69 14.79 -14.66
CA TRP A 185 -13.68 15.11 -13.64
C TRP A 185 -13.92 16.49 -12.98
N ALA A 186 -14.98 17.20 -13.37
CA ALA A 186 -15.25 18.56 -12.92
C ALA A 186 -15.51 18.68 -11.41
N SER A 187 -15.99 17.62 -10.76
CA SER A 187 -16.28 17.65 -9.31
C SER A 187 -15.06 17.48 -8.41
N VAL A 188 -13.95 16.92 -8.91
CA VAL A 188 -12.74 16.73 -8.08
C VAL A 188 -11.89 18.00 -8.03
N SER A 189 -11.91 18.81 -9.10
CA SER A 189 -11.21 20.10 -9.14
C SER A 189 -11.84 21.17 -8.22
N LEU A 190 -13.14 21.09 -7.93
CA LEU A 190 -13.82 22.09 -7.09
C LEU A 190 -13.56 21.92 -5.58
N LEU A 191 -13.14 20.72 -5.15
CA LEU A 191 -12.78 20.45 -3.76
C LEU A 191 -11.32 20.77 -3.44
N LEU A 192 -10.42 20.74 -4.44
CA LEU A 192 -9.00 21.08 -4.23
C LEU A 192 -8.72 22.60 -4.25
N LEU A 193 -9.65 23.42 -4.77
CA LEU A 193 -9.48 24.87 -4.85
C LEU A 193 -10.04 25.65 -3.65
N LYS A 194 -10.66 24.97 -2.67
CA LYS A 194 -11.30 25.60 -1.50
C LYS A 194 -10.50 25.49 -0.19
N GLU A 195 -9.35 24.84 -0.23
CA GLU A 195 -8.43 24.59 0.90
C GLU A 195 -7.04 25.21 0.65
N THR A 196 -7.00 26.42 0.07
CA THR A 196 -5.82 27.29 0.20
C THR A 196 -6.30 28.64 0.72
N GLY A 197 -6.48 28.69 2.04
CA GLY A 197 -6.73 29.94 2.75
C GLY A 197 -5.52 30.86 2.64
N LEU A 198 -5.68 31.94 1.87
CA LEU A 198 -4.83 33.12 1.95
C LEU A 198 -5.57 34.18 2.78
N PRO A 199 -4.93 34.78 3.80
CA PRO A 199 -5.56 35.77 4.66
C PRO A 199 -5.67 37.12 3.94
N GLU A 200 -6.89 37.63 3.84
CA GLU A 200 -7.17 39.02 3.46
C GLU A 200 -6.52 39.98 4.46
N ARG A 201 -5.65 40.85 3.95
CA ARG A 201 -5.17 42.02 4.66
C ARG A 201 -5.32 43.24 3.76
N ALA A 202 -5.90 44.29 4.36
CA ALA A 202 -5.75 45.71 4.07
C ALA A 202 -6.93 46.44 3.39
N ASN A 203 -7.73 47.05 4.28
CA ASN A 203 -8.00 48.49 4.36
C ASN A 203 -8.53 49.20 3.09
N HIS A 204 -9.83 49.50 3.11
CA HIS A 204 -10.37 50.69 2.45
C HIS A 204 -10.25 51.91 3.36
N GLY A 205 -9.47 52.90 2.93
CA GLY A 205 -9.34 54.18 3.60
C GLY A 205 -8.71 55.23 2.67
N HIS A 206 -9.57 56.09 2.12
CA HIS A 206 -9.37 57.53 1.90
C HIS A 206 -8.18 58.06 1.07
N LEU A 207 -8.54 58.63 -0.10
CA LEU A 207 -8.16 59.96 -0.62
C LEU A 207 -6.88 60.64 -0.09
N LYS A 208 -5.92 60.88 -1.01
CA LYS A 208 -5.17 62.13 -1.30
C LYS A 208 -4.12 61.82 -2.38
N THR A 209 -4.19 62.37 -3.60
CA THR A 209 -3.63 63.66 -4.08
C THR A 209 -2.11 63.81 -3.87
N GLU A 210 -1.46 64.46 -4.84
CA GLU A 210 -0.03 64.86 -4.97
C GLU A 210 0.84 63.88 -5.80
N PHE A 211 1.10 64.13 -7.10
CA PHE A 211 2.05 65.07 -7.75
C PHE A 211 3.35 64.37 -8.20
N PHE A 212 3.62 64.50 -9.51
CA PHE A 212 4.79 64.20 -10.36
C PHE A 212 6.18 64.66 -9.81
N PRO A 213 7.32 64.58 -10.57
CA PRO A 213 7.85 63.65 -11.60
C PRO A 213 9.37 63.32 -11.37
N PHE A 214 10.02 62.57 -12.28
CA PHE A 214 11.33 62.83 -12.95
C PHE A 214 11.82 61.53 -13.63
N HIS A 215 11.90 61.47 -14.98
CA HIS A 215 13.13 61.60 -15.81
C HIS A 215 14.30 60.71 -15.32
N SER A 216 14.88 59.79 -16.10
CA SER A 216 15.18 59.73 -17.55
C SER A 216 15.10 58.29 -18.07
#